data_AF-A0A0C2GNB8-F1
#
_entry.id   AF-A0A0C2GNB8-F1
#
_cell.length_a   1.000
_cell.length_b   1.000
_cell.length_c   1.000
_cell.angle_alpha   90.00
_cell.angle_beta   90.00
_cell.angle_gamma   90.00
#
_symmetry.space_group_name_H-M   'P 1'
#
loop_
_entity.id
_entity.type
_entity.pdbx_description
1 polymer ?
#
loop_
_entity_poly.entity_id
_entity_poly.type
_entity_poly.pdbx_seq_one_letter_code
_entity_poly.pdbx_strand_id
1 'polypeptide(L)'
;MFIRATQLTPALIDKMDVLSQKIIPKIDGIRCVKEIATEVEIDPDLVMRCVRNLHFYECVSLVPLFLYSNTYVATEKLHDFYSNPSEIEVCFDISER
;
A
#
# COMPACT_ATOMS: atom_id res chain seq x y z
N MET A 1 1.90 5.53 3.65
CA MET A 1 2.59 6.08 4.84
C MET A 1 2.82 7.58 4.63
N PHE A 2 1.82 8.42 4.91
CA PHE A 2 1.97 9.86 4.73
C PHE A 2 2.74 10.45 5.93
N ILE A 3 3.90 11.06 5.67
CA ILE A 3 4.56 11.95 6.63
C ILE A 3 3.70 13.22 6.75
N ARG A 4 3.03 13.40 7.89
CA ARG A 4 2.50 14.72 8.23
C ARG A 4 3.69 15.66 8.33
N ALA A 5 3.55 16.85 7.78
CA ALA A 5 4.58 17.88 7.70
C ALA A 5 4.95 18.49 9.07
N THR A 6 5.30 17.68 10.07
CA THR A 6 6.17 18.12 11.15
C THR A 6 7.58 18.11 10.59
N GLN A 7 8.12 19.30 10.35
CA GLN A 7 9.41 19.52 9.70
C GLN A 7 10.52 18.74 10.41
N LEU A 8 10.91 17.59 9.84
CA LEU A 8 12.13 16.91 10.25
C LEU A 8 13.29 17.70 9.65
N THR A 9 13.70 18.76 10.36
CA THR A 9 14.87 19.55 9.98
C THR A 9 16.09 18.62 9.90
N PRO A 10 16.99 18.82 8.92
CA PRO A 10 18.14 17.92 8.73
C PRO A 10 19.04 17.83 9.98
N ALA A 11 19.04 18.86 10.82
CA ALA A 11 19.75 18.88 12.10
C ALA A 11 19.17 17.94 13.17
N LEU A 12 17.89 17.58 13.09
CA LEU A 12 17.29 16.58 13.97
C LEU A 12 17.63 15.17 13.52
N ILE A 13 17.66 14.92 12.21
CA ILE A 13 18.02 13.62 11.62
C ILE A 13 19.44 13.22 12.03
N ASP A 14 20.38 14.17 12.03
CA ASP A 14 21.77 13.94 12.43
C ASP A 14 21.92 13.46 13.89
N LYS A 15 20.98 13.82 14.76
CA LYS A 15 20.94 13.40 16.18
C LYS A 15 20.25 12.05 16.40
N MET A 16 19.61 11.49 15.38
CA MET A 16 18.91 10.21 15.49
C MET A 16 19.87 9.04 15.28
N ASP A 17 19.42 7.85 15.70
CA ASP A 17 20.13 6.60 15.45
C ASP A 17 20.40 6.36 13.95
N VAL A 18 21.54 5.76 13.62
CA VAL A 18 21.98 5.45 12.25
C VAL A 18 20.94 4.68 11.43
N LEU A 19 20.12 3.84 12.07
CA LEU A 19 19.04 3.12 11.40
C LEU A 19 17.93 4.08 10.96
N SER A 20 17.57 5.03 11.84
CA SER A 20 16.56 6.03 11.53
C SER A 20 17.03 6.92 10.39
N GLN A 21 18.31 7.34 10.41
CA GLN A 21 18.91 8.14 9.33
C GLN A 21 18.85 7.46 7.96
N LYS A 22 19.00 6.14 7.90
CA LYS A 22 18.88 5.38 6.64
C LYS A 22 17.43 5.16 6.21
N ILE A 23 16.52 4.92 7.15
CA ILE A 23 15.12 4.57 6.86
C ILE A 23 14.31 5.82 6.48
N ILE A 24 14.47 6.93 7.22
CA ILE A 24 13.74 8.19 7.00
C ILE A 24 13.73 8.66 5.53
N PRO A 25 14.86 8.77 4.81
CA PRO A 25 14.87 9.21 3.42
C PRO A 25 14.25 8.19 2.45
N LYS A 26 13.95 6.97 2.90
CA LYS A 26 13.30 5.92 2.11
C LYS A 26 11.79 5.85 2.35
N ILE A 27 11.23 6.68 3.23
CA ILE A 27 9.78 6.72 3.47
C ILE A 27 9.11 7.65 2.43
N ASP A 28 8.74 7.07 1.29
CA ASP A 28 8.04 7.81 0.19
C ASP A 28 6.51 7.71 0.28
N GLY A 29 6.00 7.00 1.29
CA GLY A 29 4.57 6.84 1.52
C GLY A 29 3.83 5.82 0.67
N ILE A 30 4.47 5.28 -0.37
CA ILE A 30 3.92 4.22 -1.22
C ILE A 30 4.51 2.86 -0.83
N ARG A 31 5.80 2.82 -0.51
CA ARG A 31 6.53 1.58 -0.20
C ARG A 31 6.08 0.94 1.10
N CYS A 32 6.00 -0.38 1.11
CA CYS A 32 5.77 -1.18 2.31
C CYS A 32 7.05 -1.32 3.14
N VAL A 33 6.92 -1.59 4.44
CA VAL A 33 8.07 -1.79 5.36
C VAL A 33 9.02 -2.88 4.84
N LYS A 34 8.48 -3.94 4.24
CA LYS A 34 9.26 -5.04 3.65
C LYS A 34 10.10 -4.61 2.45
N GLU A 35 9.59 -3.72 1.62
CA GLU A 35 10.32 -3.19 0.45
C GLU A 35 11.46 -2.29 0.91
N ILE A 36 11.20 -1.43 1.90
CA ILE A 36 12.23 -0.58 2.52
C ILE A 36 13.33 -1.45 3.17
N ALA A 37 12.94 -2.53 3.87
CA ALA A 37 13.89 -3.47 4.47
C ALA A 37 14.80 -4.13 3.42
N THR A 38 14.25 -4.48 2.26
CA THR A 38 15.01 -5.08 1.15
C THR A 38 15.98 -4.07 0.53
N GLU A 39 15.55 -2.82 0.37
CA GLU A 39 16.38 -1.76 -0.23
C GLU A 39 17.54 -1.32 0.67
N VAL A 40 17.34 -1.31 1.99
CA VAL A 40 18.36 -0.90 2.97
C VAL A 40 19.18 -2.09 3.48
N GLU A 41 18.86 -3.31 3.05
CA GLU A 41 19.50 -4.57 3.49
C GLU A 41 19.47 -4.74 5.02
N ILE A 42 18.35 -4.40 5.65
CA ILE A 42 18.11 -4.50 7.10
C ILE A 42 16.99 -5.50 7.37
N ASP A 43 17.08 -6.21 8.50
CA ASP A 43 16.01 -7.09 8.94
C ASP A 43 14.65 -6.34 9.06
N PRO A 44 13.57 -6.89 8.49
CA PRO A 44 12.26 -6.23 8.49
C PRO A 44 11.68 -5.98 9.88
N ASP A 45 12.02 -6.78 10.89
CA ASP A 45 11.58 -6.55 12.27
C ASP A 45 12.20 -5.26 12.83
N LEU A 46 13.49 -5.03 12.54
CA LEU A 46 14.18 -3.81 12.96
C LEU A 46 13.59 -2.57 12.30
N VAL A 47 13.28 -2.65 11.00
CA VAL A 47 12.60 -1.56 10.29
C VAL A 47 11.20 -1.32 10.87
N MET A 48 10.44 -2.38 11.19
CA MET A 48 9.14 -2.25 11.87
C MET A 48 9.26 -1.56 13.22
N ARG A 49 10.28 -1.87 14.02
CA ARG A 49 10.52 -1.22 15.32
C ARG A 49 10.89 0.25 15.17
N CYS A 50 11.76 0.59 14.22
CA CYS A 50 12.11 1.97 13.90
C CYS A 50 10.87 2.78 13.45
N VAL A 51 10.08 2.21 12.54
CA VAL A 51 8.84 2.82 12.04
C VAL A 51 7.82 3.02 13.17
N ARG A 52 7.69 2.04 14.08
CA ARG A 52 6.81 2.16 15.25
C ARG A 52 7.25 3.30 16.17
N ASN A 53 8.55 3.45 16.41
CA ASN A 53 9.08 4.57 17.19
C ASN A 53 8.78 5.91 16.49
N LEU A 54 9.03 6.01 15.19
CA LEU A 54 8.70 7.22 14.41
C LEU A 54 7.21 7.54 14.43
N HIS A 55 6.35 6.51 14.43
CA HIS A 55 4.91 6.69 14.54
C HIS A 55 4.49 7.17 15.94
N PHE A 56 5.11 6.66 16.99
CA PHE A 56 4.85 7.08 18.38
C PHE A 56 5.13 8.57 18.59
N TYR A 57 6.19 9.10 17.98
CA TYR A 57 6.51 10.54 18.02
C TYR A 57 5.72 11.37 16.98
N GLU A 58 4.69 10.79 16.36
CA GLU A 58 3.87 11.42 15.33
C GLU A 58 4.68 11.94 14.11
N CYS A 59 5.92 11.48 13.93
CA CYS A 59 6.77 11.84 12.79
C CYS A 59 6.29 11.15 11.51
N VAL A 60 5.62 10.00 11.64
CA VAL A 60 5.10 9.25 10.48
C VAL A 60 3.72 8.68 10.76
N SER A 61 2.81 8.75 9.77
CA SER A 61 1.50 8.10 9.85
C SER A 61 1.45 6.84 8.98
N LEU A 62 1.08 5.72 9.59
CA LEU A 62 0.82 4.46 8.88
C LEU A 62 -0.60 4.50 8.32
N VAL A 63 -0.71 4.35 7.00
CA VAL A 63 -2.00 4.21 6.32
C VAL A 63 -2.05 2.77 5.80
N PRO A 64 -3.04 1.96 6.22
CA PRO A 64 -3.22 0.63 5.66
C PRO A 64 -3.58 0.76 4.17
N LEU A 65 -2.78 0.12 3.31
CA LEU A 65 -3.13 -0.09 1.91
C LEU A 65 -4.12 -1.25 1.86
N PHE A 66 -5.40 -0.97 2.08
CA PHE A 66 -6.44 -1.96 1.81
C PHE A 66 -6.46 -2.21 0.30
N LEU A 67 -5.87 -3.32 -0.16
CA LEU A 67 -6.08 -3.81 -1.52
C LEU A 67 -7.55 -4.22 -1.64
N TYR A 68 -8.41 -3.31 -2.08
CA TYR A 68 -9.70 -3.65 -2.65
C TYR A 68 -9.46 -4.29 -4.03
N SER A 69 -8.94 -5.51 -4.05
CA SER A 69 -9.10 -6.36 -5.22
C SER A 69 -10.57 -6.71 -5.26
N ASN A 70 -11.33 -6.05 -6.14
CA ASN A 70 -12.74 -6.37 -6.34
C ASN A 70 -12.83 -7.81 -6.88
N THR A 71 -12.97 -8.78 -5.99
CA THR A 71 -13.30 -10.15 -6.36
C THR A 71 -14.77 -10.17 -6.73
N TYR A 72 -15.06 -10.03 -8.01
CA TYR A 72 -16.41 -10.20 -8.52
C TYR A 72 -16.73 -11.70 -8.59
N VAL A 73 -17.58 -12.17 -7.70
CA VAL A 73 -18.10 -13.55 -7.73
C VAL A 73 -19.29 -13.57 -8.68
N ALA A 74 -19.32 -14.54 -9.59
CA ALA A 74 -20.46 -14.77 -10.48
C ALA A 74 -21.74 -15.01 -9.65
N THR A 75 -22.74 -14.15 -9.84
CA THR A 75 -24.05 -14.31 -9.17
C THR A 75 -24.85 -15.43 -9.84
N GLU A 76 -25.79 -16.07 -9.15
CA GLU A 76 -26.66 -17.12 -9.72
C GLU A 76 -27.40 -16.67 -10.99
N LYS A 77 -27.71 -15.37 -11.12
CA LYS A 77 -28.27 -14.77 -12.35
C LYS A 77 -27.38 -14.93 -13.59
N LEU A 78 -26.07 -15.09 -13.40
CA LEU A 78 -25.12 -15.35 -14.47
C LEU A 78 -25.33 -16.77 -15.04
N HIS A 79 -25.81 -17.71 -14.21
CA HIS A 79 -26.20 -19.05 -14.67
C HIS A 79 -27.48 -19.01 -15.52
N ASP A 80 -28.46 -18.21 -15.10
CA ASP A 80 -29.68 -17.97 -15.89
C ASP A 80 -29.35 -17.27 -17.22
N PHE A 81 -28.41 -16.33 -17.20
CA PHE A 81 -27.89 -15.65 -18.40
C PHE A 81 -27.28 -16.64 -19.41
N TYR A 82 -26.48 -17.62 -18.95
CA TYR A 82 -25.96 -18.67 -19.84
C TYR A 82 -27.04 -19.58 -20.42
N SER A 83 -28.17 -19.72 -19.73
CA SER A 83 -29.27 -20.57 -20.17
C SER A 83 -30.15 -19.91 -21.23
N ASN A 84 -30.10 -18.57 -21.37
CA ASN A 84 -30.95 -17.83 -22.28
C ASN A 84 -30.15 -17.19 -23.44
N PRO A 85 -30.14 -17.81 -24.65
CA PRO A 85 -29.28 -17.38 -25.75
C PRO A 85 -29.61 -15.97 -26.27
N SER A 86 -30.83 -15.47 -26.09
CA SER A 86 -31.23 -14.12 -26.52
C SER A 86 -30.50 -12.99 -25.78
N GLU A 87 -30.10 -13.20 -24.52
CA GLU A 87 -29.36 -12.18 -23.76
C GLU A 87 -27.87 -12.18 -24.09
N ILE A 88 -27.34 -13.34 -24.53
CA ILE A 88 -25.95 -13.50 -24.98
C ILE A 88 -25.70 -12.72 -26.28
N GLU A 89 -26.64 -12.78 -27.23
CA GLU A 89 -26.54 -12.07 -28.51
C GLU A 89 -26.47 -10.54 -28.33
N VAL A 90 -27.25 -9.98 -27.40
CA VAL A 90 -27.22 -8.54 -27.09
C VAL A 90 -25.90 -8.12 -26.47
N CYS A 91 -25.29 -8.97 -25.63
CA CYS A 91 -23.98 -8.69 -25.04
C CYS A 91 -22.86 -8.73 -26.10
N PHE A 92 -22.96 -9.63 -27.08
CA PHE A 92 -22.04 -9.69 -28.21
C PHE A 92 -22.11 -8.44 -29.09
N ASP A 93 -23.31 -7.91 -29.37
CA ASP A 93 -23.49 -6.67 -30.16
C ASP A 93 -22.82 -5.44 -29.52
N ILE A 94 -22.76 -5.39 -28.18
CA ILE A 94 -22.13 -4.26 -27.45
C ILE A 94 -20.59 -4.35 -27.48
N SER A 95 -20.00 -5.54 -27.64
CA SER A 95 -18.54 -5.68 -27.73
C SER A 95 -17.97 -5.32 -29.10
N GLU A 96 -18.79 -5.29 -30.15
CA GLU A 96 -18.39 -4.98 -31.53
C GLU A 96 -18.55 -3.50 -31.90
N ARG A 97 -19.06 -2.66 -30.98
CA ARG A 97 -19.12 -1.19 -31.11
C ARG A 97 -18.05 -0.51 -30.26
#